data_AF-A0A6I2KRY0-F1
#
_entry.id   AF-A0A6I2KRY0-F1
#
_cell.length_a   1.000
_cell.length_b   1.000
_cell.length_c   1.000
_cell.angle_alpha   90.00
_cell.angle_beta   90.00
_cell.angle_gamma   90.00
#
_symmetry.space_group_name_H-M   'P 1'
#
loop_
_entity.id
_entity.type
_entity.pdbx_description
1 polymer ?
#
loop_
_entity_poly.entity_id
_entity_poly.type
_entity_poly.pdbx_seq_one_letter_code
_entity_poly.pdbx_strand_id
1 'polypeptide(L)'
;MSTNISVPAWPATKATAPSRMLWMADGFAEGAQVLCNAMAAEDYYPQYTNTRVILHLCRHATELFLKGAIAFKTKQFIKTHRLDILFEKYQQHYPSANYQIAFPFPKSVFVPREGLFPDILEEFVRTHDQRFRYPIDNTGEPFQDVEEFKILDYQSAIDQFRADLNIMVWFIESGRPPDQMPELFSQRKN
;
A
#
# COMPACT_ATOMS: atom_id res chain seq x y z
N MET A 1 35.11 7.80 6.26
CA MET A 1 35.34 7.47 4.85
C MET A 1 33.99 7.13 4.25
N SER A 2 33.50 7.90 3.26
CA SER A 2 32.23 7.60 2.58
C SER A 2 32.51 6.59 1.47
N THR A 3 32.07 5.35 1.63
CA THR A 3 32.04 4.38 0.55
C THR A 3 30.97 4.82 -0.45
N ASN A 4 31.34 5.01 -1.72
CA ASN A 4 30.37 5.21 -2.79
C ASN A 4 29.51 3.95 -2.92
N ILE A 5 28.31 3.98 -2.34
CA ILE A 5 27.30 2.93 -2.50
C ILE A 5 26.46 3.32 -3.72
N SER A 6 26.52 2.52 -4.78
CA SER A 6 25.67 2.69 -5.97
C SER A 6 24.64 1.57 -6.03
N VAL A 7 23.38 1.94 -6.29
CA VAL A 7 22.28 0.99 -6.54
C VAL A 7 22.06 0.94 -8.06
N PRO A 8 22.21 -0.23 -8.71
CA PRO A 8 22.01 -0.34 -10.15
C PRO A 8 20.54 -0.11 -10.52
N ALA A 9 20.30 0.45 -11.71
CA ALA A 9 18.95 0.57 -12.25
C ALA A 9 18.31 -0.81 -12.46
N TRP A 10 16.97 -0.86 -12.35
CA TRP A 10 16.24 -2.11 -12.58
C TRP A 10 16.47 -2.62 -14.02
N PRO A 11 16.95 -3.86 -14.20
CA PRO A 11 17.30 -4.36 -15.52
C PRO A 11 16.07 -4.50 -16.42
N ALA A 12 16.10 -3.82 -17.58
CA ALA A 12 14.97 -3.75 -18.50
C ALA A 12 14.48 -5.13 -19.00
N THR A 13 15.39 -6.11 -19.01
CA THR A 13 15.19 -7.45 -19.56
C THR A 13 14.59 -8.48 -18.59
N LYS A 14 14.49 -8.17 -17.29
CA LYS A 14 14.10 -9.17 -16.27
C LYS A 14 12.68 -9.03 -15.73
N ALA A 15 12.01 -7.89 -15.88
CA ALA A 15 10.69 -7.68 -15.29
C ALA A 15 9.72 -6.97 -16.24
N THR A 16 8.52 -7.54 -16.34
CA THR A 16 7.37 -6.91 -17.00
C THR A 16 6.96 -5.66 -16.23
N ALA A 17 6.28 -4.71 -16.90
CA ALA A 17 5.78 -3.51 -16.22
C ALA A 17 4.87 -3.82 -15.00
N PRO A 18 3.96 -4.82 -15.03
CA PRO A 18 3.21 -5.24 -13.84
C PRO A 18 4.09 -5.74 -12.69
N SER A 19 5.11 -6.55 -12.99
CA SER A 19 6.10 -7.00 -12.00
C SER A 19 6.83 -5.82 -11.35
N ARG A 20 7.23 -4.82 -12.13
CA ARG A 20 7.84 -3.60 -11.58
C ARG A 20 6.89 -2.85 -10.64
N MET A 21 5.61 -2.74 -10.98
CA MET A 21 4.62 -2.11 -10.08
C MET A 21 4.51 -2.85 -8.74
N LEU A 22 4.49 -4.19 -8.79
CA LEU A 22 4.45 -5.04 -7.59
C LEU A 22 5.69 -4.83 -6.69
N TRP A 23 6.89 -4.84 -7.27
CA TRP A 23 8.12 -4.63 -6.49
C TRP A 23 8.31 -3.18 -6.04
N MET A 24 7.83 -2.20 -6.82
CA MET A 24 7.79 -0.81 -6.36
C MET A 24 6.83 -0.65 -5.18
N ALA A 25 5.71 -1.39 -5.15
CA ALA A 25 4.80 -1.37 -4.02
C ALA A 25 5.48 -1.81 -2.71
N ASP A 26 6.33 -2.85 -2.74
CA ASP A 26 7.16 -3.21 -1.57
C ASP A 26 8.11 -2.07 -1.18
N GLY A 27 8.78 -1.44 -2.15
CA GLY A 27 9.68 -0.30 -1.86
C GLY A 27 8.97 0.87 -1.18
N PHE A 28 7.73 1.19 -1.58
CA PHE A 28 6.92 2.21 -0.89
C PHE A 28 6.47 1.76 0.50
N ALA A 29 6.08 0.49 0.67
CA ALA A 29 5.73 -0.07 1.97
C ALA A 29 6.93 -0.11 2.93
N GLU A 30 8.12 -0.46 2.43
CA GLU A 30 9.38 -0.41 3.17
C GLU A 30 9.72 1.02 3.59
N GLY A 31 9.59 2.00 2.70
CA GLY A 31 9.78 3.40 3.06
C GLY A 31 8.83 3.86 4.18
N ALA A 32 7.56 3.44 4.12
CA ALA A 32 6.60 3.72 5.18
C ALA A 32 7.00 3.06 6.52
N GLN A 33 7.40 1.79 6.46
CA GLN A 33 7.86 1.01 7.61
C GLN A 33 9.07 1.66 8.28
N VAL A 34 10.09 2.03 7.51
CA VAL A 34 11.31 2.68 8.03
C VAL A 34 10.96 3.98 8.76
N LEU A 35 10.14 4.84 8.16
CA LEU A 35 9.74 6.11 8.78
C LEU A 35 8.87 5.90 10.03
N CYS A 36 7.95 4.93 10.01
CA CYS A 36 7.11 4.65 11.18
C CYS A 36 7.92 4.04 12.33
N ASN A 37 8.87 3.16 12.03
CA ASN A 37 9.78 2.56 13.01
C ASN A 37 10.69 3.62 13.62
N ALA A 38 11.25 4.53 12.81
CA ALA A 38 12.02 5.65 13.32
C ALA A 38 11.16 6.57 14.20
N MET A 39 9.88 6.77 13.87
CA MET A 39 8.96 7.56 14.70
C MET A 39 8.66 6.86 16.04
N ALA A 40 8.47 5.54 16.03
CA ALA A 40 8.27 4.74 17.23
C ALA A 40 9.52 4.68 18.13
N ALA A 41 10.70 4.71 17.53
CA ALA A 41 11.99 4.73 18.22
C ALA A 41 12.44 6.14 18.66
N GLU A 42 11.61 7.17 18.46
CA GLU A 42 11.92 8.58 18.74
C GLU A 42 13.08 9.18 17.90
N ASP A 43 13.52 8.47 16.85
CA ASP A 43 14.51 8.93 15.86
C ASP A 43 13.91 9.80 14.75
N TYR A 44 12.58 9.95 14.73
CA TYR A 44 11.84 10.77 13.77
C TYR A 44 10.67 11.48 14.44
N TYR A 45 10.52 12.79 14.20
CA TYR A 45 9.61 13.63 14.98
C TYR A 45 8.13 13.28 14.73
N PRO A 46 7.31 13.04 15.78
CA PRO A 46 5.89 12.70 15.66
C PRO A 46 5.03 13.95 15.45
N GLN A 47 5.03 14.46 14.22
CA GLN A 47 4.15 15.57 13.80
C GLN A 47 3.17 15.14 12.72
N TYR A 48 2.02 15.81 12.69
CA TYR A 48 0.94 15.52 11.73
C TYR A 48 1.44 15.42 10.28
N THR A 49 2.24 16.37 9.80
CA THR A 49 2.80 16.37 8.44
C THR A 49 3.65 15.13 8.14
N ASN A 50 4.44 14.66 9.11
CA ASN A 50 5.23 13.44 8.97
C ASN A 50 4.35 12.20 8.90
N THR A 51 3.24 12.14 9.64
CA THR A 51 2.27 11.04 9.54
C THR A 51 1.61 10.99 8.16
N ARG A 52 1.33 12.15 7.54
CA ARG A 52 0.76 12.22 6.20
C ARG A 52 1.70 11.61 5.16
N VAL A 53 3.03 11.81 5.30
CA VAL A 53 4.03 11.17 4.43
C VAL A 53 3.97 9.65 4.56
N ILE A 54 3.95 9.11 5.78
CA ILE A 54 3.87 7.66 6.03
C ILE A 54 2.60 7.07 5.41
N LEU A 55 1.45 7.70 5.62
CA LEU A 55 0.17 7.27 5.05
C LEU A 55 0.16 7.39 3.51
N HIS A 56 0.78 8.43 2.95
CA HIS A 56 0.92 8.58 1.51
C HIS A 56 1.71 7.41 0.91
N LEU A 57 2.83 7.03 1.53
CA LEU A 57 3.66 5.89 1.10
C LEU A 57 2.86 4.58 1.16
N CYS A 58 2.14 4.33 2.26
CA CYS A 58 1.25 3.17 2.40
C CYS A 58 0.18 3.15 1.30
N ARG A 59 -0.46 4.29 1.05
CA ARG A 59 -1.54 4.43 0.08
C ARG A 59 -1.04 4.25 -1.35
N HIS A 60 0.18 4.69 -1.63
CA HIS A 60 0.80 4.51 -2.94
C HIS A 60 1.28 3.07 -3.15
N ALA A 61 1.83 2.42 -2.12
CA ALA A 61 2.12 0.99 -2.12
C ALA A 61 0.86 0.17 -2.44
N THR A 62 -0.24 0.42 -1.74
CA THR A 62 -1.54 -0.24 -1.98
C THR A 62 -2.01 -0.06 -3.43
N GLU A 63 -1.97 1.16 -3.97
CA GLU A 63 -2.37 1.40 -5.36
C GLU A 63 -1.49 0.65 -6.36
N LEU A 64 -0.16 0.72 -6.21
CA LEU A 64 0.76 0.05 -7.13
C LEU A 64 0.62 -1.47 -7.07
N PHE A 65 0.43 -2.03 -5.87
CA PHE A 65 0.14 -3.44 -5.69
C PHE A 65 -1.13 -3.84 -6.45
N LEU A 66 -2.25 -3.14 -6.22
CA LEU A 66 -3.53 -3.46 -6.86
C LEU A 66 -3.44 -3.32 -8.39
N LYS A 67 -2.85 -2.21 -8.89
CA LYS A 67 -2.63 -2.00 -10.34
C LYS A 67 -1.74 -3.07 -10.94
N GLY A 68 -0.63 -3.39 -10.28
CA GLY A 68 0.32 -4.41 -10.69
C GLY A 68 -0.33 -5.79 -10.77
N ALA A 69 -1.03 -6.20 -9.71
CA ALA A 69 -1.72 -7.48 -9.62
C ALA A 69 -2.78 -7.64 -10.72
N ILE A 70 -3.61 -6.61 -10.94
CA ILE A 70 -4.64 -6.64 -11.98
C ILE A 70 -3.99 -6.69 -13.36
N ALA A 71 -3.01 -5.82 -13.64
CA ALA A 71 -2.32 -5.81 -14.93
C ALA A 71 -1.56 -7.11 -15.18
N PHE A 72 -1.05 -7.77 -14.15
CA PHE A 72 -0.40 -9.08 -14.27
C PHE A 72 -1.39 -10.14 -14.76
N LYS A 73 -2.62 -10.16 -14.21
CA LYS A 73 -3.68 -11.11 -14.57
C LYS A 73 -4.31 -10.81 -15.93
N THR A 74 -4.66 -9.55 -16.19
CA THR A 74 -5.50 -9.14 -17.33
C THR A 74 -4.70 -8.64 -18.52
N LYS A 75 -3.42 -8.32 -18.33
CA LYS A 75 -2.56 -7.61 -19.29
C LYS A 75 -3.07 -6.19 -19.63
N GLN A 76 -3.93 -5.61 -18.79
CA GLN A 76 -4.47 -4.26 -18.95
C GLN A 76 -4.08 -3.36 -17.79
N PHE A 77 -3.70 -2.11 -18.10
CA PHE A 77 -3.37 -1.11 -17.09
C PHE A 77 -4.58 -0.26 -16.72
N ILE A 78 -4.91 -0.22 -15.44
CA ILE A 78 -5.99 0.62 -14.92
C ILE A 78 -5.47 2.03 -14.65
N LYS A 79 -6.20 3.03 -15.16
CA LYS A 79 -5.82 4.45 -15.04
C LYS A 79 -6.30 5.13 -13.76
N THR A 80 -7.34 4.61 -13.10
CA THR A 80 -7.86 5.20 -11.87
C THR A 80 -6.86 5.10 -10.71
N HIS A 81 -6.91 6.04 -9.78
CA HIS A 81 -6.17 6.01 -8.53
C HIS A 81 -7.05 5.56 -7.35
N ARG A 82 -8.37 5.47 -7.56
CA ARG A 82 -9.34 5.13 -6.51
C ARG A 82 -9.16 3.71 -5.97
N LEU A 83 -8.92 3.59 -4.67
CA LEU A 83 -8.62 2.32 -4.02
C LEU A 83 -9.82 1.38 -3.98
N ASP A 84 -11.03 1.88 -3.80
CA ASP A 84 -12.27 1.10 -3.85
C ASP A 84 -12.48 0.43 -5.21
N ILE A 85 -12.33 1.19 -6.30
CA ILE A 85 -12.45 0.66 -7.67
C ILE A 85 -11.35 -0.36 -7.98
N LEU A 86 -10.12 -0.08 -7.54
CA LEU A 86 -8.99 -0.99 -7.73
C LEU A 86 -9.17 -2.28 -6.92
N PHE A 87 -9.63 -2.17 -5.67
CA PHE A 87 -9.84 -3.32 -4.79
C PHE A 87 -10.98 -4.22 -5.29
N GLU A 88 -12.11 -3.63 -5.71
CA GLU A 88 -13.21 -4.39 -6.31
C GLU A 88 -12.72 -5.22 -7.50
N LYS A 89 -11.95 -4.61 -8.41
CA LYS A 89 -11.37 -5.31 -9.58
C LYS A 89 -10.33 -6.36 -9.19
N TYR A 90 -9.53 -6.09 -8.16
CA TYR A 90 -8.59 -7.07 -7.63
C TYR A 90 -9.34 -8.30 -7.11
N GLN A 91 -10.39 -8.12 -6.31
CA GLN A 91 -11.20 -9.22 -5.78
C GLN A 91 -11.90 -10.03 -6.87
N GLN A 92 -12.35 -9.39 -7.95
CA GLN A 92 -12.92 -10.09 -9.11
C GLN A 92 -11.91 -11.03 -9.77
N HIS A 93 -10.62 -10.68 -9.78
CA HIS A 93 -9.55 -11.47 -10.41
C HIS A 93 -8.85 -12.44 -9.45
N TYR A 94 -8.91 -12.15 -8.16
CA TYR A 94 -8.27 -12.90 -7.09
C TYR A 94 -9.25 -13.17 -5.92
N PRO A 95 -10.34 -13.94 -6.15
CA PRO A 95 -11.41 -14.11 -5.16
C PRO A 95 -11.05 -15.09 -4.02
N SER A 96 -9.98 -15.88 -4.17
CA SER A 96 -9.59 -16.86 -3.16
C SER A 96 -9.08 -16.18 -1.89
N ALA A 97 -9.36 -16.79 -0.73
CA ALA A 97 -8.87 -16.34 0.56
C ALA A 97 -7.33 -16.23 0.62
N ASN A 98 -6.62 -17.00 -0.22
CA ASN A 98 -5.16 -16.96 -0.33
C ASN A 98 -4.63 -15.65 -0.93
N TYR A 99 -5.49 -14.79 -1.47
CA TYR A 99 -5.13 -13.49 -2.02
C TYR A 99 -5.61 -12.32 -1.16
N GLN A 100 -6.05 -12.60 0.07
CA GLN A 100 -6.39 -11.54 1.02
C GLN A 100 -5.12 -10.89 1.56
N ILE A 101 -5.18 -9.57 1.70
CA ILE A 101 -4.10 -8.73 2.21
C ILE A 101 -4.70 -7.76 3.22
N ALA A 102 -4.05 -7.60 4.36
CA ALA A 102 -4.42 -6.59 5.35
C ALA A 102 -3.80 -5.25 4.94
N PHE A 103 -4.59 -4.37 4.33
CA PHE A 103 -4.13 -3.00 4.05
C PHE A 103 -4.15 -2.16 5.34
N PRO A 104 -3.20 -1.20 5.49
CA PRO A 104 -3.10 -0.35 6.68
C PRO A 104 -4.09 0.82 6.61
N PHE A 105 -5.33 0.54 6.20
CA PHE A 105 -6.41 1.50 6.06
C PHE A 105 -7.74 0.89 6.51
N PRO A 106 -8.68 1.69 7.03
CA PRO A 106 -10.02 1.22 7.35
C PRO A 106 -10.73 0.61 6.13
N LYS A 107 -11.56 -0.42 6.37
CA LYS A 107 -12.36 -1.08 5.30
C LYS A 107 -13.22 -0.10 4.50
N SER A 108 -13.68 0.98 5.12
CA SER A 108 -14.49 2.03 4.47
C SER A 108 -13.77 2.70 3.29
N VAL A 109 -12.42 2.66 3.24
CA VAL A 109 -11.64 3.14 2.09
C VAL A 109 -11.84 2.27 0.84
N PHE A 110 -12.13 0.99 1.04
CA PHE A 110 -12.23 -0.02 -0.02
C PHE A 110 -13.66 -0.37 -0.39
N VAL A 111 -14.58 -0.29 0.58
CA VAL A 111 -16.01 -0.64 0.40
C VAL A 111 -16.91 0.47 0.96
N PRO A 112 -16.88 1.70 0.41
CA PRO A 112 -17.62 2.84 0.96
C PRO A 112 -19.13 2.64 1.03
N ARG A 113 -19.69 1.81 0.14
CA ARG A 113 -21.14 1.53 0.06
C ARG A 113 -21.67 0.65 1.20
N GLU A 114 -20.80 0.00 1.96
CA GLU A 114 -21.21 -0.85 3.09
C GLU A 114 -21.31 -0.07 4.42
N GLY A 115 -20.97 1.22 4.43
CA GLY A 115 -21.02 2.04 5.64
C GLY A 115 -22.38 2.67 5.93
N LEU A 116 -22.54 3.19 7.15
CA LEU A 116 -23.77 3.83 7.64
C LEU A 116 -24.15 5.11 6.88
N PHE A 117 -23.17 5.77 6.24
CA PHE A 117 -23.35 7.05 5.52
C PHE A 117 -22.62 6.99 4.16
N PRO A 118 -23.18 6.30 3.15
CA PRO A 118 -22.49 6.02 1.90
C PRO A 118 -22.08 7.29 1.13
N ASP A 119 -22.88 8.36 1.18
CA ASP A 119 -22.57 9.61 0.47
C ASP A 119 -21.36 10.34 1.06
N ILE A 120 -21.25 10.36 2.39
CA ILE A 120 -20.10 10.95 3.10
C ILE A 120 -18.83 10.12 2.83
N LEU A 121 -18.97 8.80 2.84
CA LEU A 121 -17.87 7.88 2.57
C LEU A 121 -17.39 7.96 1.12
N GLU A 122 -18.28 8.17 0.17
CA GLU A 122 -17.92 8.34 -1.24
C GLU A 122 -16.99 9.56 -1.44
N GLU A 123 -17.32 10.70 -0.82
CA GLU A 123 -16.45 11.88 -0.87
C GLU A 123 -15.09 11.65 -0.20
N PHE A 124 -15.10 11.00 0.97
CA PHE A 124 -13.90 10.61 1.69
C PHE A 124 -12.98 9.74 0.82
N VAL A 125 -13.53 8.70 0.20
CA VAL A 125 -12.79 7.77 -0.66
C VAL A 125 -12.29 8.47 -1.94
N ARG A 126 -13.10 9.32 -2.55
CA ARG A 126 -12.74 10.07 -3.76
C ARG A 126 -11.52 10.95 -3.56
N THR A 127 -11.34 11.50 -2.36
CA THR A 127 -10.27 12.46 -2.02
C THR A 127 -9.13 11.83 -1.22
N HIS A 128 -9.18 10.52 -0.96
CA HIS A 128 -8.23 9.82 -0.09
C HIS A 128 -6.75 10.01 -0.52
N ASP A 129 -6.47 10.09 -1.82
CA ASP A 129 -5.11 10.34 -2.33
C ASP A 129 -4.63 11.78 -2.15
N GLN A 130 -5.55 12.74 -2.12
CA GLN A 130 -5.25 14.16 -1.97
C GLN A 130 -5.00 14.54 -0.50
N ARG A 131 -5.75 13.94 0.43
CA ARG A 131 -5.68 14.20 1.88
C ARG A 131 -4.30 14.01 2.49
N PHE A 132 -3.48 13.12 1.93
CA PHE A 132 -2.11 12.90 2.43
C PHE A 132 -1.06 13.82 1.79
N ARG A 133 -1.44 14.63 0.79
CA ARG A 133 -0.51 15.47 0.01
C ARG A 133 -0.80 16.95 0.14
N TYR A 134 -2.06 17.32 0.29
CA TYR A 134 -2.49 18.71 0.28
C TYR A 134 -3.25 19.04 1.57
N PRO A 135 -3.04 20.24 2.14
CA PRO A 135 -3.77 20.67 3.34
C PRO A 135 -5.22 21.07 3.06
N ILE A 136 -5.55 21.35 1.79
CA ILE A 136 -6.86 21.82 1.33
C ILE A 136 -7.30 21.05 0.08
N ASP A 137 -8.61 21.01 -0.13
CA ASP A 137 -9.22 20.43 -1.32
C ASP A 137 -9.15 21.36 -2.54
N ASN A 138 -9.80 20.95 -3.63
CA ASN A 138 -9.84 21.73 -4.87
C ASN A 138 -10.77 22.96 -4.81
N THR A 139 -11.56 23.10 -3.75
CA THR A 139 -12.40 24.28 -3.48
C THR A 139 -11.69 25.29 -2.57
N GLY A 140 -10.57 24.89 -1.97
CA GLY A 140 -9.78 25.71 -1.05
C GLY A 140 -10.10 25.46 0.42
N GLU A 141 -11.00 24.51 0.72
CA GLU A 141 -11.41 24.19 2.08
C GLU A 141 -10.50 23.12 2.69
N PRO A 142 -10.23 23.16 4.02
CA PRO A 142 -9.48 22.12 4.70
C PRO A 142 -10.18 20.76 4.60
N PHE A 143 -9.40 19.69 4.42
CA PHE A 143 -9.95 18.35 4.52
C PHE A 143 -10.42 18.08 5.96
N GLN A 144 -11.63 17.51 6.09
CA GLN A 144 -12.08 16.99 7.38
C GLN A 144 -11.32 15.70 7.70
N ASP A 145 -10.26 15.81 8.50
CA ASP A 145 -9.52 14.68 9.02
C ASP A 145 -10.12 14.22 10.35
N VAL A 146 -10.51 12.95 10.41
CA VAL A 146 -11.10 12.32 11.59
C VAL A 146 -10.19 11.24 12.19
N GLU A 147 -9.06 10.96 11.54
CA GLU A 147 -8.21 9.83 11.88
C GLU A 147 -6.97 10.25 12.66
N GLU A 148 -6.91 9.80 13.91
CA GLU A 148 -5.72 9.87 14.75
C GLU A 148 -4.68 8.86 14.27
N PHE A 149 -3.43 9.29 14.11
CA PHE A 149 -2.32 8.41 13.78
C PHE A 149 -1.67 7.87 15.05
N LYS A 150 -2.09 6.68 15.48
CA LYS A 150 -1.50 5.97 16.62
C LYS A 150 -0.26 5.20 16.18
N ILE A 151 0.91 5.71 16.54
CA ILE A 151 2.21 5.25 16.01
C ILE A 151 2.39 3.74 16.12
N LEU A 152 2.15 3.15 17.30
CA LEU A 152 2.36 1.71 17.52
C LEU A 152 1.33 0.82 16.79
N ASP A 153 0.10 1.30 16.67
CA ASP A 153 -0.95 0.59 15.92
C ASP A 153 -0.60 0.57 14.42
N TYR A 154 -0.16 1.73 13.90
CA TYR A 154 0.26 1.87 12.51
C TYR A 154 1.57 1.14 12.21
N GLN A 155 2.52 1.12 13.13
CA GLN A 155 3.73 0.31 13.01
C GLN A 155 3.37 -1.17 12.77
N SER A 156 2.55 -1.74 13.67
CA SER A 156 2.11 -3.13 13.56
C SER A 156 1.34 -3.40 12.26
N ALA A 157 0.47 -2.47 11.86
CA ALA A 157 -0.30 -2.59 10.62
C ALA A 157 0.57 -2.51 9.36
N ILE A 158 1.57 -1.64 9.35
CA ILE A 158 2.50 -1.48 8.22
C ILE A 158 3.44 -2.68 8.11
N ASP A 159 3.90 -3.22 9.24
CA ASP A 159 4.71 -4.44 9.28
C ASP A 159 3.96 -5.62 8.66
N GLN A 160 2.71 -5.83 9.09
CA GLN A 160 1.84 -6.87 8.54
C GLN A 160 1.56 -6.63 7.05
N PHE A 161 1.23 -5.39 6.67
CA PHE A 161 0.95 -5.02 5.29
C PHE A 161 2.13 -5.34 4.37
N ARG A 162 3.35 -4.96 4.75
CA ARG A 162 4.56 -5.23 3.95
C ARG A 162 4.85 -6.72 3.86
N ALA A 163 4.68 -7.46 4.95
CA ALA A 163 4.84 -8.92 4.96
C ALA A 163 3.86 -9.59 3.98
N ASP A 164 2.57 -9.25 4.09
CA ASP A 164 1.52 -9.76 3.21
C ASP A 164 1.80 -9.40 1.74
N LEU A 165 2.20 -8.16 1.48
CA LEU A 165 2.52 -7.68 0.13
C LEU A 165 3.61 -8.55 -0.49
N ASN A 166 4.73 -8.78 0.20
CA ASN A 166 5.82 -9.61 -0.32
C ASN A 166 5.38 -11.04 -0.61
N ILE A 167 4.56 -11.61 0.27
CA ILE A 167 3.98 -12.94 0.09
C ILE A 167 3.09 -12.96 -1.17
N MET A 168 2.21 -11.98 -1.34
CA MET A 168 1.31 -11.86 -2.48
C MET A 168 2.04 -11.65 -3.80
N VAL A 169 3.08 -10.80 -3.83
CA VAL A 169 3.91 -10.59 -5.02
C VAL A 169 4.52 -11.91 -5.48
N TRP A 170 5.05 -12.70 -4.55
CA TRP A 170 5.58 -14.02 -4.88
C TRP A 170 4.52 -14.97 -5.43
N PHE A 171 3.29 -15.02 -4.87
CA PHE A 171 2.21 -15.87 -5.42
C PHE A 171 1.81 -15.45 -6.82
N ILE A 172 1.63 -14.15 -7.03
CA ILE A 172 1.21 -13.62 -8.32
C ILE A 172 2.26 -13.94 -9.40
N GLU A 173 3.55 -13.76 -9.09
CA GLU A 173 4.62 -14.00 -10.06
C GLU A 173 4.91 -15.49 -10.29
N SER A 174 4.87 -16.31 -9.23
CA SER A 174 5.19 -17.74 -9.32
C SER A 174 4.01 -18.60 -9.78
N GLY A 175 2.78 -18.12 -9.60
CA GLY A 175 1.55 -18.91 -9.77
C GLY A 175 1.39 -20.03 -8.73
N ARG A 176 2.22 -20.05 -7.67
CA ARG A 176 2.21 -21.07 -6.63
C ARG A 176 1.47 -20.58 -5.37
N PRO A 177 0.76 -21.47 -4.66
CA PRO A 177 0.02 -21.11 -3.46
C PRO A 177 0.92 -20.97 -2.20
N PRO A 178 0.41 -20.33 -1.13
CA PRO A 178 1.12 -20.07 0.13
C PRO A 178 1.80 -21.22 0.82
N ASP A 179 1.18 -22.39 0.77
CA ASP A 179 1.67 -23.63 1.35
C ASP A 179 2.94 -24.17 0.67
N GLN A 180 3.32 -23.59 -0.48
CA GLN A 180 4.54 -23.95 -1.22
C GLN A 180 5.62 -22.86 -1.15
N MET A 181 5.47 -21.89 -0.25
CA MET A 181 6.42 -20.79 -0.09
C MET A 181 7.77 -21.31 0.45
N PRO A 182 8.92 -20.93 -0.15
CA PRO A 182 10.23 -21.30 0.38
C PRO A 182 10.45 -20.75 1.80
N GLU A 183 11.13 -21.52 2.67
CA GLU A 183 11.41 -21.16 4.07
C GLU A 183 12.10 -19.79 4.25
N LEU A 184 12.76 -19.27 3.21
CA LEU A 184 13.39 -17.95 3.16
C LEU A 184 12.43 -16.78 3.47
N PHE A 185 11.12 -16.94 3.26
CA PHE A 185 10.12 -15.95 3.62
C PHE A 185 9.50 -16.17 5.00
N SER A 186 9.66 -17.36 5.58
CA SER A 186 9.18 -17.71 6.91
C SER A 186 10.03 -17.10 8.02
N GLN A 187 11.29 -16.74 7.74
CA GLN A 187 12.24 -16.18 8.72
C GLN A 187 12.09 -14.66 8.98
N ARG A 188 11.20 -13.95 8.27
CA ARG A 188 10.89 -12.53 8.53
C ARG A 188 9.74 -12.31 9.53
N LYS A 189 9.38 -13.35 10.28
CA LYS A 189 8.35 -13.31 11.34
C LYS A 189 8.90 -13.10 12.75
N ASN A 190 10.18 -12.80 12.90
CA ASN A 190 10.83 -12.57 14.20
C ASN A 190 11.30 -11.13 14.33
#